data_AF-A0A0F9D8W1-F1
#
_entry.id   AF-A0A0F9D8W1-F1
#
_cell.length_a   1.000
_cell.length_b   1.000
_cell.length_c   1.000
_cell.angle_alpha   90.00
_cell.angle_beta   90.00
_cell.angle_gamma   90.00
#
_symmetry.space_group_name_H-M   'P 1'
#
loop_
_entity.id
_entity.type
_entity.pdbx_description
1 polymer ?
#
loop_
_entity_poly.entity_id
_entity_poly.type
_entity_poly.pdbx_seq_one_letter_code
_entity_poly.pdbx_strand_id
1 'polypeptide(L)'
;MTPPVPLLKREPNRNRNHGPSKSTNIKKLLYGDVSPQETEEIEVSVIVGGRTVAPFVKRNGEAIEVGNYSEDFQNIIAPSVAIKRHLTAKELMGNRRAGFAIMPGQGMVLSAAQQHIARTSRHLADMVSEAEEYLCCMSLQGAVSYSVAGQAAFSITYGRSGSHTIDLTSGSYWDESGGKPIDDFLTARDLVATDTGLTVTDVVLGSEATLAFLRNADVVGQAGFLDNRRIQAGNLDLE
;
A
#
# COMPACT_ATOMS: atom_id res chain seq x y z
N MET A 1 -14.84 42.95 30.54
CA MET A 1 -15.72 41.84 30.10
C MET A 1 -15.49 41.65 28.61
N THR A 2 -14.68 40.66 28.26
CA THR A 2 -14.13 40.46 26.91
C THR A 2 -15.19 39.79 26.01
N PRO A 3 -15.46 40.28 24.79
CA PRO A 3 -16.46 39.68 23.91
C PRO A 3 -15.98 38.31 23.39
N PRO A 4 -16.89 37.35 23.15
CA PRO A 4 -16.53 35.99 22.74
C PRO A 4 -16.03 35.96 21.28
N VAL A 5 -14.93 35.22 21.07
CA VAL A 5 -14.32 34.99 19.75
C VAL A 5 -15.24 34.09 18.90
N PRO A 6 -15.56 34.45 17.65
CA PRO A 6 -16.38 33.60 16.78
C PRO A 6 -15.63 32.33 16.39
N LEU A 7 -16.19 31.17 16.73
CA LEU A 7 -15.73 29.87 16.26
C LEU A 7 -15.96 29.80 14.74
N LEU A 8 -14.86 29.76 13.97
CA LEU A 8 -14.86 29.45 12.54
C LEU A 8 -15.46 28.05 12.34
N LYS A 9 -16.77 27.99 12.07
CA LYS A 9 -17.41 26.79 11.54
C LYS A 9 -16.69 26.45 10.23
N ARG A 10 -15.98 25.32 10.20
CA ARG A 10 -15.50 24.71 8.95
C ARG A 10 -16.72 24.37 8.11
N GLU A 11 -17.11 25.27 7.23
CA GLU A 11 -18.07 24.96 6.18
C GLU A 11 -17.47 23.85 5.30
N PRO A 12 -18.23 22.79 4.97
CA PRO A 12 -17.80 21.80 4.01
C PRO A 12 -17.85 22.43 2.62
N ASN A 13 -16.72 22.99 2.18
CA ASN A 13 -16.59 23.57 0.85
C ASN A 13 -16.72 22.45 -0.20
N ARG A 14 -17.96 22.26 -0.67
CA ARG A 14 -18.37 21.37 -1.77
C ARG A 14 -17.91 21.95 -3.11
N ASN A 15 -16.61 22.18 -3.27
CA ASN A 15 -16.01 22.32 -4.59
C ASN A 15 -15.69 20.91 -5.10
N ARG A 16 -16.58 20.40 -5.96
CA ARG A 16 -16.40 19.16 -6.73
C ARG A 16 -15.30 19.35 -7.78
N ASN A 17 -14.06 19.52 -7.35
CA ASN A 17 -12.92 19.13 -8.18
C ASN A 17 -12.65 17.66 -7.91
N HIS A 18 -13.36 16.81 -8.62
CA HIS A 18 -13.10 15.37 -8.69
C HIS A 18 -11.87 15.15 -9.58
N GLY A 19 -10.68 15.44 -9.03
CA GLY A 19 -9.48 14.73 -9.46
C GLY A 19 -9.55 13.32 -8.85
N PRO A 20 -9.06 12.27 -9.52
CA PRO A 20 -9.02 10.94 -8.91
C PRO A 20 -8.32 11.04 -7.57
N SER A 21 -9.05 10.75 -6.48
CA SER A 21 -8.42 10.52 -5.18
C SER A 21 -7.51 9.32 -5.37
N LYS A 22 -6.20 9.53 -5.30
CA LYS A 22 -5.22 8.51 -5.65
C LYS A 22 -5.29 7.36 -4.67
N SER A 23 -5.23 6.14 -5.21
CA SER A 23 -5.41 4.89 -4.48
C SER A 23 -4.14 4.55 -3.69
N THR A 24 -3.98 5.17 -2.52
CA THR A 24 -3.02 4.71 -1.51
C THR A 24 -3.61 3.49 -0.81
N ASN A 25 -3.85 2.42 -1.55
CA ASN A 25 -4.60 1.27 -1.04
C ASN A 25 -3.68 0.32 -0.29
N ILE A 26 -2.51 -0.01 -0.84
CA ILE A 26 -1.56 -0.94 -0.25
C ILE A 26 -0.82 -0.25 0.89
N LYS A 27 -0.34 0.99 0.71
CA LYS A 27 0.28 1.73 1.80
C LYS A 27 -0.69 1.92 2.97
N LYS A 28 -1.97 2.23 2.72
CA LYS A 28 -2.94 2.35 3.82
C LYS A 28 -3.30 1.02 4.46
N LEU A 29 -3.33 -0.08 3.69
CA LEU A 29 -3.69 -1.40 4.19
C LEU A 29 -2.58 -2.02 5.06
N LEU A 30 -1.32 -1.89 4.64
CA LEU A 30 -0.19 -2.60 5.24
C LEU A 30 0.82 -1.70 5.96
N TYR A 31 0.93 -0.43 5.55
CA TYR A 31 1.93 0.54 6.03
C TYR A 31 1.25 1.75 6.70
N GLY A 32 0.40 1.47 7.69
CA GLY A 32 -0.41 2.50 8.37
C GLY A 32 0.39 3.43 9.29
N ASP A 33 1.48 2.92 9.86
CA ASP A 33 2.31 3.65 10.82
C ASP A 33 3.52 4.31 10.14
N VAL A 34 3.81 5.54 10.55
CA VAL A 34 4.93 6.34 10.05
C VAL A 34 5.77 6.81 11.23
N SER A 35 7.04 6.41 11.24
CA SER A 35 8.02 6.87 12.23
C SER A 35 9.14 7.64 11.51
N PRO A 36 9.13 8.98 11.50
CA PRO A 36 10.22 9.76 10.92
C PRO A 36 11.48 9.63 11.77
N GLN A 37 12.63 9.51 11.12
CA GLN A 37 13.94 9.51 11.76
C GLN A 37 14.70 10.79 11.40
N GLU A 38 15.50 11.30 12.34
CA GLU A 38 16.34 12.48 12.11
C GLU A 38 17.67 12.12 11.43
N THR A 39 18.06 10.84 11.49
CA THR A 39 19.25 10.29 10.86
C THR A 39 18.97 9.81 9.45
N GLU A 40 20.00 9.82 8.60
CA GLU A 40 19.94 9.25 7.23
C GLU A 40 19.84 7.72 7.26
N GLU A 41 20.39 7.13 8.32
CA GLU A 41 20.39 5.69 8.59
C GLU A 41 19.16 5.30 9.40
N ILE A 42 18.47 4.25 8.94
CA ILE A 42 17.32 3.63 9.59
C ILE A 42 17.74 2.22 10.00
N GLU A 43 17.72 1.97 11.31
CA GLU A 43 17.98 0.65 11.87
C GLU A 43 16.67 -0.15 11.96
N VAL A 44 16.65 -1.30 11.29
CA VAL A 44 15.57 -2.29 11.36
C VAL A 44 16.10 -3.50 12.11
N SER A 45 15.56 -3.75 13.30
CA SER A 45 15.87 -4.92 14.10
C SER A 45 14.74 -5.95 14.03
N VAL A 46 15.11 -7.22 13.88
CA VAL A 46 14.18 -8.35 13.86
C VAL A 46 14.58 -9.31 14.98
N ILE A 47 13.66 -9.52 15.92
CA ILE A 47 13.82 -10.50 16.99
C ILE A 47 12.96 -11.71 16.64
N VAL A 48 13.60 -12.87 16.42
CA VAL A 48 12.90 -14.11 16.11
C VAL A 48 12.96 -15.02 17.32
N GLY A 49 11.77 -15.43 17.80
CA GLY A 49 11.63 -16.37 18.89
C GLY A 49 10.73 -17.54 18.54
N GLY A 50 11.24 -18.75 18.75
CA GLY A 50 10.48 -19.98 18.57
C GLY A 50 9.57 -20.27 19.77
N ARG A 51 8.39 -20.84 19.52
CA ARG A 51 7.56 -21.44 20.57
C ARG A 51 8.09 -22.84 20.85
N THR A 52 8.88 -23.00 21.90
CA THR A 52 9.36 -24.31 22.37
C THR A 52 8.64 -24.71 23.65
N VAL A 53 8.32 -26.00 23.78
CA VAL A 53 7.75 -26.53 25.03
C VAL A 53 8.89 -26.65 26.04
N ALA A 54 8.69 -26.10 27.24
CA ALA A 54 9.68 -26.20 28.30
C ALA A 54 9.97 -27.67 28.64
N PRO A 55 11.25 -28.07 28.75
CA PRO A 55 11.60 -29.46 29.03
C PRO A 55 11.21 -29.83 30.46
N PHE A 56 10.54 -30.96 30.64
CA PHE A 56 10.24 -31.50 31.96
C PHE A 56 11.47 -32.20 32.53
N VAL A 57 11.90 -31.77 33.72
CA VAL A 57 13.01 -32.37 34.46
C VAL A 57 12.48 -33.31 35.54
N LYS A 58 13.17 -34.41 35.79
CA LYS A 58 12.85 -35.33 36.91
C LYS A 58 13.02 -34.59 38.25
N ARG A 59 12.28 -34.99 39.29
CA ARG A 59 12.22 -34.31 40.61
C ARG A 59 13.59 -34.02 41.26
N ASN A 60 14.63 -34.80 40.96
CA ASN A 60 16.01 -34.62 41.41
C ASN A 60 17.03 -34.61 40.24
N GLY A 61 16.60 -34.28 39.03
CA GLY A 61 17.47 -34.17 37.86
C GLY A 61 18.09 -32.78 37.71
N GLU A 62 19.20 -32.69 36.98
CA GLU A 62 19.81 -31.41 36.62
C GLU A 62 18.92 -30.64 35.63
N ALA A 63 18.92 -29.31 35.76
CA ALA A 63 18.18 -28.44 34.86
C ALA A 63 18.75 -28.50 33.43
N ILE A 64 17.88 -28.44 32.44
CA ILE A 64 18.28 -28.43 31.02
C ILE A 64 18.34 -26.99 30.54
N GLU A 65 19.45 -26.59 29.96
CA GLU A 65 19.61 -25.28 29.33
C GLU A 65 18.71 -25.16 28.09
N VAL A 66 17.98 -24.05 27.98
CA VAL A 66 17.12 -23.72 26.84
C VAL A 66 17.80 -22.60 26.05
N GLY A 67 17.79 -22.71 24.72
CA GLY A 67 18.39 -21.70 23.84
C GLY A 67 17.70 -20.33 23.93
N ASN A 68 18.46 -19.28 23.65
CA ASN A 68 17.99 -17.90 23.62
C ASN A 68 17.37 -17.53 22.26
N TYR A 69 16.75 -16.34 22.20
CA TYR A 69 16.22 -15.74 20.96
C TYR A 69 17.36 -15.33 20.01
N SER A 70 17.06 -15.26 18.71
CA SER A 70 17.97 -14.68 17.71
C SER A 70 17.55 -13.25 17.39
N GLU A 71 18.52 -12.36 17.30
CA GLU A 71 18.34 -10.94 16.96
C GLU A 71 19.17 -10.61 15.73
N ASP A 72 18.53 -10.06 14.70
CA ASP A 72 19.19 -9.56 13.49
C ASP A 72 19.01 -8.04 13.39
N PHE A 73 20.07 -7.34 13.00
CA PHE A 73 20.09 -5.89 12.83
C PHE A 73 20.45 -5.57 11.39
N GLN A 74 19.66 -4.72 10.74
CA GLN A 74 19.94 -4.22 9.41
C GLN A 74 19.88 -2.70 9.41
N ASN A 75 20.98 -2.07 9.05
CA ASN A 75 21.03 -0.63 8.84
C ASN A 75 20.80 -0.31 7.36
N ILE A 76 19.88 0.61 7.09
CA ILE A 76 19.41 0.92 5.74
C ILE A 76 19.42 2.44 5.54
N ILE A 77 19.97 2.90 4.42
CA ILE A 77 19.85 4.28 3.99
C ILE A 77 18.63 4.41 3.07
N ALA A 78 17.72 5.32 3.39
CA ALA A 78 16.50 5.51 2.61
C ALA A 78 16.78 6.21 1.25
N PRO A 79 16.01 5.87 0.20
CA PRO A 79 16.15 6.55 -1.08
C PRO A 79 15.65 7.99 -1.01
N SER A 80 16.35 8.91 -1.68
CA SER A 80 15.95 10.32 -1.77
C SER A 80 15.05 10.57 -2.99
N VAL A 81 13.88 11.18 -2.76
CA VAL A 81 12.94 11.59 -3.82
C VAL A 81 12.86 13.11 -3.86
N ALA A 82 13.51 13.73 -4.84
CA ALA A 82 13.51 15.17 -5.04
C ALA A 82 13.07 15.54 -6.46
N ILE A 83 11.87 16.11 -6.60
CA ILE A 83 11.28 16.46 -7.91
C ILE A 83 11.14 17.98 -8.04
N LYS A 84 11.55 18.53 -9.18
CA LYS A 84 11.42 19.97 -9.49
C LYS A 84 10.73 20.18 -10.83
N ARG A 85 9.96 21.27 -10.93
CA ARG A 85 9.35 21.72 -12.18
C ARG A 85 9.64 23.19 -12.42
N HIS A 86 10.15 23.49 -13.62
CA HIS A 86 10.33 24.86 -14.08
C HIS A 86 8.99 25.43 -14.53
N LEU A 87 8.71 26.68 -14.15
CA LEU A 87 7.51 27.41 -14.55
C LEU A 87 7.92 28.61 -15.39
N THR A 88 7.40 28.70 -16.61
CA THR A 88 7.71 29.81 -17.52
C THR A 88 6.71 30.96 -17.35
N ALA A 89 7.14 32.20 -17.63
CA ALA A 89 6.27 33.38 -17.56
C ALA A 89 5.05 33.27 -18.48
N LYS A 90 5.21 32.64 -19.64
CA LYS A 90 4.13 32.36 -20.59
C LYS A 90 3.07 31.43 -20.00
N GLU A 91 3.48 30.36 -19.30
CA GLU A 91 2.54 29.47 -18.64
C GLU A 91 1.80 30.15 -17.49
N LEU A 92 2.50 30.97 -16.70
CA LEU A 92 1.91 31.66 -15.55
C LEU A 92 0.92 32.76 -15.95
N MET A 93 1.28 33.61 -16.91
CA MET A 93 0.53 34.85 -17.23
C MET A 93 -0.11 34.85 -18.62
N GLY A 94 0.44 34.11 -19.58
CA GLY A 94 0.00 34.14 -20.98
C GLY A 94 -1.13 33.17 -21.31
N ASN A 95 -1.29 32.10 -20.53
CA ASN A 95 -2.29 31.08 -20.80
C ASN A 95 -3.58 31.32 -20.01
N ARG A 96 -4.71 31.27 -20.72
CA ARG A 96 -6.02 31.26 -20.08
C ARG A 96 -6.24 29.96 -19.31
N ARG A 97 -6.91 30.05 -18.16
CA ARG A 97 -7.22 28.91 -17.28
C ARG A 97 -8.73 28.67 -17.18
N ALA A 98 -9.10 27.40 -17.10
CA ALA A 98 -10.50 27.00 -16.90
C ALA A 98 -11.04 27.59 -15.59
N GLY A 99 -12.26 28.13 -15.64
CA GLY A 99 -12.92 28.79 -14.50
C GLY A 99 -12.65 30.29 -14.37
N PHE A 100 -11.85 30.90 -15.26
CA PHE A 100 -11.58 32.34 -15.26
C PHE A 100 -12.29 33.08 -16.42
N ALA A 101 -12.61 34.36 -16.18
CA ALA A 101 -13.24 35.26 -17.13
C ALA A 101 -12.44 35.40 -18.44
N ILE A 102 -13.14 35.72 -19.54
CA ILE A 102 -12.55 35.82 -20.90
C ILE A 102 -11.53 36.96 -20.98
N MET A 103 -11.82 38.09 -20.34
CA MET A 103 -10.92 39.22 -20.15
C MET A 103 -10.68 39.44 -18.65
N PRO A 104 -9.64 38.81 -18.07
CA PRO A 104 -9.32 39.00 -16.66
C PRO A 104 -8.65 40.37 -16.43
N GLY A 105 -9.06 41.09 -15.39
CA GLY A 105 -8.29 42.22 -14.87
C GLY A 105 -6.96 41.76 -14.24
N GLN A 106 -6.00 42.67 -14.03
CA GLN A 106 -4.66 42.33 -13.50
C GLN A 106 -4.68 41.48 -12.23
N GLY A 107 -5.57 41.80 -11.26
CA GLY A 107 -5.71 41.01 -10.03
C GLY A 107 -6.19 39.58 -10.26
N MET A 108 -7.02 39.36 -11.29
CA MET A 108 -7.51 38.03 -11.66
C MET A 108 -6.41 37.18 -12.31
N VAL A 109 -5.49 37.79 -13.07
CA VAL A 109 -4.34 37.09 -13.67
C VAL A 109 -3.38 36.57 -12.59
N LEU A 110 -3.11 37.38 -11.56
CA LEU A 110 -2.26 36.98 -10.43
C LEU A 110 -2.88 35.82 -9.63
N SER A 111 -4.18 35.90 -9.34
CA SER A 111 -4.89 34.80 -8.65
C SER A 111 -4.87 33.50 -9.47
N ALA A 112 -4.99 33.60 -10.79
CA ALA A 112 -4.95 32.46 -11.71
C ALA A 112 -3.56 31.82 -11.75
N ALA A 113 -2.50 32.64 -11.71
CA ALA A 113 -1.12 32.19 -11.62
C ALA A 113 -0.84 31.45 -10.30
N GLN A 114 -1.29 31.99 -9.16
CA GLN A 114 -1.15 31.34 -7.85
C GLN A 114 -1.89 29.99 -7.78
N GLN A 115 -3.11 29.93 -8.30
CA GLN A 115 -3.85 28.66 -8.38
C GLN A 115 -3.12 27.62 -9.22
N HIS A 116 -2.41 28.03 -10.27
CA HIS A 116 -1.61 27.09 -11.04
C HIS A 116 -0.47 26.51 -10.25
N ILE A 117 0.29 27.36 -9.57
CA ILE A 117 1.40 26.95 -8.73
C ILE A 117 0.90 25.95 -7.69
N ALA A 118 -0.24 26.22 -7.06
CA ALA A 118 -0.86 25.30 -6.10
C ALA A 118 -1.26 23.95 -6.74
N ARG A 119 -1.84 23.94 -7.95
CA ARG A 119 -2.18 22.70 -8.67
C ARG A 119 -0.93 21.90 -9.06
N THR A 120 0.09 22.59 -9.55
CA THR A 120 1.36 21.97 -9.93
C THR A 120 2.08 21.41 -8.72
N SER A 121 2.13 22.15 -7.61
CA SER A 121 2.70 21.69 -6.35
C SER A 121 1.95 20.47 -5.80
N ARG A 122 0.61 20.47 -5.85
CA ARG A 122 -0.20 19.29 -5.51
C ARG A 122 0.14 18.10 -6.41
N HIS A 123 0.24 18.30 -7.72
CA HIS A 123 0.60 17.24 -8.65
C HIS A 123 1.99 16.64 -8.35
N LEU A 124 2.98 17.47 -7.99
CA LEU A 124 4.30 16.99 -7.58
C LEU A 124 4.22 16.17 -6.29
N ALA A 125 3.46 16.63 -5.30
CA ALA A 125 3.24 15.87 -4.07
C ALA A 125 2.55 14.52 -4.38
N ASP A 126 1.60 14.52 -5.30
CA ASP A 126 0.91 13.30 -5.70
C ASP A 126 1.85 12.30 -6.41
N MET A 127 2.83 12.77 -7.19
CA MET A 127 3.85 11.89 -7.79
C MET A 127 4.74 11.24 -6.73
N VAL A 128 5.03 11.96 -5.65
CA VAL A 128 5.78 11.40 -4.51
C VAL A 128 4.96 10.29 -3.85
N SER A 129 3.67 10.50 -3.60
CA SER A 129 2.80 9.46 -3.04
C SER A 129 2.65 8.23 -3.95
N GLU A 130 2.67 8.41 -5.26
CA GLU A 130 2.68 7.28 -6.23
C GLU A 130 4.01 6.51 -6.19
N ALA A 131 5.13 7.22 -6.04
CA ALA A 131 6.43 6.58 -5.88
C ALA A 131 6.50 5.78 -4.57
N GLU A 132 5.97 6.32 -3.47
CA GLU A 132 5.84 5.58 -2.20
C GLU A 132 5.00 4.32 -2.35
N GLU A 133 3.83 4.40 -3.00
CA GLU A 133 2.97 3.24 -3.24
C GLU A 133 3.68 2.19 -4.11
N TYR A 134 4.45 2.62 -5.12
CA TYR A 134 5.25 1.73 -5.96
C TYR A 134 6.33 1.00 -5.15
N LEU A 135 7.03 1.71 -4.26
CA LEU A 135 8.01 1.11 -3.34
C LEU A 135 7.34 0.12 -2.38
N CYS A 136 6.16 0.44 -1.85
CA CYS A 136 5.36 -0.48 -1.03
C CYS A 136 4.95 -1.74 -1.80
N CYS A 137 4.66 -1.64 -3.11
CA CYS A 137 4.38 -2.81 -3.93
C CYS A 137 5.63 -3.69 -4.12
N MET A 138 6.79 -3.07 -4.35
CA MET A 138 8.06 -3.79 -4.50
C MET A 138 8.47 -4.50 -3.21
N SER A 139 8.30 -3.86 -2.05
CA SER A 139 8.65 -4.48 -0.77
C SER A 139 7.84 -5.75 -0.49
N LEU A 140 6.59 -5.85 -0.96
CA LEU A 140 5.80 -7.08 -0.86
C LEU A 140 6.41 -8.26 -1.62
N GLN A 141 7.17 -7.99 -2.69
CA GLN A 141 7.90 -9.01 -3.46
C GLN A 141 9.20 -9.45 -2.76
N GLY A 142 9.54 -8.84 -1.62
CA GLY A 142 10.72 -9.20 -0.83
C GLY A 142 11.98 -8.41 -1.20
N ALA A 143 11.93 -7.52 -2.19
CA ALA A 143 13.04 -6.62 -2.48
C ALA A 143 12.55 -5.31 -3.12
N VAL A 144 13.15 -4.20 -2.73
CA VAL A 144 13.01 -2.91 -3.40
C VAL A 144 14.26 -2.73 -4.25
N SER A 145 14.10 -2.69 -5.56
CA SER A 145 15.20 -2.36 -6.47
C SER A 145 14.73 -1.44 -7.58
N TYR A 146 15.47 -0.36 -7.81
CA TYR A 146 15.22 0.54 -8.93
C TYR A 146 16.51 1.19 -9.40
N SER A 147 16.54 1.54 -10.69
CA SER A 147 17.63 2.28 -11.30
C SER A 147 17.07 3.48 -12.06
N VAL A 148 17.74 4.61 -11.93
CA VAL A 148 17.42 5.84 -12.68
C VAL A 148 18.65 6.22 -13.48
N ALA A 149 18.47 6.49 -14.77
CA ALA A 149 19.57 6.87 -15.64
C ALA A 149 20.30 8.11 -15.09
N GLY A 150 21.62 8.00 -14.92
CA GLY A 150 22.45 9.08 -14.36
C GLY A 150 22.42 9.19 -12.83
N GLN A 151 21.83 8.24 -12.13
CA GLN A 151 21.86 8.13 -10.66
C GLN A 151 22.35 6.75 -10.22
N ALA A 152 22.75 6.62 -8.95
CA ALA A 152 23.12 5.34 -8.37
C ALA A 152 21.90 4.40 -8.35
N ALA A 153 22.12 3.13 -8.68
CA ALA A 153 21.11 2.10 -8.51
C ALA A 153 20.89 1.83 -7.01
N PHE A 154 19.64 1.61 -6.63
CA PHE A 154 19.26 1.34 -5.26
C PHE A 154 18.67 -0.07 -5.16
N SER A 155 19.13 -0.84 -4.17
CA SER A 155 18.61 -2.18 -3.90
C SER A 155 18.60 -2.47 -2.40
N ILE A 156 17.44 -2.84 -1.89
CA ILE A 156 17.25 -3.43 -0.55
C ILE A 156 16.57 -4.77 -0.74
N THR A 157 17.12 -5.80 -0.12
CA THR A 157 16.46 -7.11 0.00
C THR A 157 15.90 -7.24 1.40
N TYR A 158 14.62 -7.59 1.50
CA TYR A 158 14.00 -7.99 2.74
C TYR A 158 14.18 -9.50 2.91
N GLY A 159 14.35 -9.97 4.15
CA GLY A 159 14.57 -11.39 4.48
C GLY A 159 13.37 -12.31 4.23
N ARG A 160 12.59 -12.09 3.17
CA ARG A 160 11.44 -12.92 2.79
C ARG A 160 11.93 -14.23 2.18
N SER A 161 11.43 -15.35 2.68
CA SER A 161 11.72 -16.66 2.10
C SER A 161 11.25 -16.75 0.64
N GLY A 162 12.06 -17.34 -0.23
CA GLY A 162 11.70 -17.61 -1.63
C GLY A 162 10.49 -18.54 -1.77
N SER A 163 10.23 -19.39 -0.77
CA SER A 163 9.06 -20.29 -0.71
C SER A 163 7.72 -19.55 -0.68
N HIS A 164 7.71 -18.27 -0.34
CA HIS A 164 6.50 -17.44 -0.36
C HIS A 164 6.15 -16.90 -1.76
N THR A 165 6.99 -17.15 -2.76
CA THR A 165 6.66 -16.88 -4.17
C THR A 165 6.17 -18.18 -4.80
N ILE A 166 4.88 -18.24 -5.12
CA ILE A 166 4.25 -19.42 -5.68
C ILE A 166 3.94 -19.14 -7.15
N ASP A 167 4.59 -19.88 -8.03
CA ASP A 167 4.32 -19.85 -9.47
C ASP A 167 3.43 -21.03 -9.85
N LEU A 168 2.28 -20.73 -10.46
CA LEU A 168 1.42 -21.76 -11.03
C LEU A 168 2.06 -22.34 -12.29
N THR A 169 1.87 -23.63 -12.49
CA THR A 169 2.37 -24.37 -13.67
C THR A 169 1.22 -24.72 -14.62
N SER A 170 1.55 -25.01 -15.88
CA SER A 170 0.52 -25.36 -16.88
C SER A 170 -0.29 -26.59 -16.45
N GLY A 171 -1.60 -26.56 -16.68
CA GLY A 171 -2.57 -27.52 -16.18
C GLY A 171 -3.21 -27.10 -14.86
N SER A 172 -2.61 -26.15 -14.14
CA SER A 172 -3.05 -25.65 -12.83
C SER A 172 -3.35 -24.15 -12.84
N TYR A 173 -3.33 -23.48 -14.01
CA TYR A 173 -3.72 -22.08 -14.08
C TYR A 173 -5.21 -21.92 -13.77
N TRP A 174 -5.61 -20.79 -13.19
CA TRP A 174 -6.98 -20.56 -12.72
C TRP A 174 -8.03 -20.47 -13.84
N ASP A 175 -7.60 -20.27 -15.07
CA ASP A 175 -8.41 -20.32 -16.29
C ASP A 175 -8.49 -21.71 -16.91
N GLU A 176 -7.78 -22.70 -16.36
CA GLU A 176 -7.79 -24.09 -16.79
C GLU A 176 -8.60 -24.98 -15.83
N SER A 177 -8.97 -26.19 -16.28
CA SER A 177 -9.84 -27.09 -15.51
C SER A 177 -9.20 -27.64 -14.22
N GLY A 178 -7.88 -27.60 -14.09
CA GLY A 178 -7.16 -28.05 -12.90
C GLY A 178 -6.86 -26.95 -11.89
N GLY A 179 -7.16 -25.68 -12.21
CA GLY A 179 -6.90 -24.55 -11.33
C GLY A 179 -7.83 -24.51 -10.14
N LYS A 180 -7.27 -24.55 -8.93
CA LYS A 180 -8.00 -24.56 -7.65
C LYS A 180 -7.62 -23.35 -6.79
N PRO A 181 -8.14 -22.15 -7.09
CA PRO A 181 -7.72 -20.92 -6.42
C PRO A 181 -7.91 -20.92 -4.90
N ILE A 182 -8.93 -21.61 -4.39
CA ILE A 182 -9.20 -21.67 -2.94
C ILE A 182 -8.11 -22.47 -2.22
N ASP A 183 -7.71 -23.62 -2.78
CA ASP A 183 -6.64 -24.46 -2.23
C ASP A 183 -5.29 -23.71 -2.30
N ASP A 184 -5.07 -22.95 -3.37
CA ASP A 184 -3.87 -22.11 -3.51
C ASP A 184 -3.80 -21.03 -2.42
N PHE A 185 -4.92 -20.38 -2.09
CA PHE A 185 -4.96 -19.39 -1.00
C PHE A 185 -4.72 -20.03 0.38
N LEU A 186 -5.28 -21.22 0.63
CA LEU A 186 -5.05 -21.95 1.88
C LEU A 186 -3.60 -22.38 2.01
N THR A 187 -3.01 -22.89 0.93
CA THR A 187 -1.59 -23.27 0.89
C THR A 187 -0.68 -22.07 1.16
N ALA A 188 -0.96 -20.93 0.50
CA ALA A 188 -0.20 -19.70 0.74
C ALA A 188 -0.35 -19.19 2.19
N ARG A 189 -1.56 -19.25 2.75
CA ARG A 189 -1.83 -18.89 4.15
C ARG A 189 -1.06 -19.78 5.11
N ASP A 190 -1.05 -21.09 4.89
CA ASP A 190 -0.41 -22.05 5.78
C ASP A 190 1.12 -21.94 5.73
N LEU A 191 1.69 -21.64 4.56
CA LEU A 191 3.13 -21.34 4.43
C LEU A 191 3.53 -20.11 5.25
N VAL A 192 2.78 -19.02 5.14
CA VAL A 192 3.06 -17.80 5.92
C VAL A 192 2.83 -18.04 7.42
N ALA A 193 1.78 -18.77 7.79
CA ALA A 193 1.48 -19.10 9.18
C ALA A 193 2.56 -19.99 9.82
N THR A 194 3.16 -20.89 9.04
CA THR A 194 4.25 -21.74 9.52
C THR A 194 5.52 -20.93 9.81
N ASP A 195 5.88 -20.00 8.93
CA ASP A 195 7.13 -19.25 9.05
C ASP A 195 7.03 -18.06 10.01
N THR A 196 5.87 -17.40 10.07
CA THR A 196 5.68 -16.17 10.88
C THR A 196 4.85 -16.38 12.15
N GLY A 197 4.11 -17.49 12.25
CA GLY A 197 3.13 -17.72 13.31
C GLY A 197 1.86 -16.85 13.19
N LEU A 198 1.72 -16.05 12.13
CA LEU A 198 0.58 -15.17 11.87
C LEU A 198 -0.22 -15.67 10.66
N THR A 199 -1.55 -15.59 10.74
CA THR A 199 -2.42 -16.00 9.65
C THR A 199 -2.79 -14.83 8.75
N VAL A 200 -2.68 -15.02 7.44
CA VAL A 200 -3.13 -14.05 6.44
C VAL A 200 -4.65 -13.89 6.46
N THR A 201 -5.14 -12.64 6.42
CA THR A 201 -6.56 -12.28 6.46
C THR A 201 -7.09 -11.73 5.14
N ASP A 202 -6.25 -10.99 4.42
CA ASP A 202 -6.64 -10.24 3.23
C ASP A 202 -5.87 -10.71 2.00
N VAL A 203 -6.56 -10.78 0.87
CA VAL A 203 -5.97 -11.12 -0.43
C VAL A 203 -6.19 -9.95 -1.39
N VAL A 204 -5.11 -9.48 -2.01
CA VAL A 204 -5.15 -8.42 -3.03
C VAL A 204 -4.92 -9.07 -4.40
N LEU A 205 -5.90 -8.95 -5.28
CA LEU A 205 -5.86 -9.54 -6.62
C LEU A 205 -5.66 -8.46 -7.70
N GLY A 206 -4.85 -8.78 -8.70
CA GLY A 206 -4.79 -8.01 -9.95
C GLY A 206 -6.05 -8.21 -10.79
N SER A 207 -6.27 -7.33 -11.77
CA SER A 207 -7.48 -7.37 -12.61
C SER A 207 -7.65 -8.68 -13.37
N GLU A 208 -6.55 -9.23 -13.92
CA GLU A 208 -6.57 -10.48 -14.69
C GLU A 208 -6.82 -11.69 -13.78
N ALA A 209 -6.12 -11.76 -12.65
CA ALA A 209 -6.32 -12.80 -11.64
C ALA A 209 -7.75 -12.78 -11.07
N THR A 210 -8.32 -11.59 -10.87
CA THR A 210 -9.72 -11.43 -10.42
C THR A 210 -10.69 -12.00 -11.45
N LEU A 211 -10.46 -11.74 -12.74
CA LEU A 211 -11.31 -12.26 -13.81
C LEU A 211 -11.23 -13.79 -13.89
N ALA A 212 -10.02 -14.35 -13.84
CA ALA A 212 -9.82 -15.80 -13.81
C ALA A 212 -10.47 -16.45 -12.59
N PHE A 213 -10.29 -15.86 -11.41
CA PHE A 213 -10.91 -16.30 -10.16
C PHE A 213 -12.44 -16.34 -10.24
N LEU A 214 -13.07 -15.25 -10.70
CA LEU A 214 -14.53 -15.17 -10.80
C LEU A 214 -15.14 -16.09 -11.86
N ARG A 215 -14.36 -16.52 -12.86
CA ARG A 215 -14.81 -17.44 -13.92
C ARG A 215 -14.58 -18.91 -13.58
N ASN A 216 -13.76 -19.20 -12.59
CA ASN A 216 -13.38 -20.55 -12.25
C ASN A 216 -14.61 -21.36 -11.78
N ALA A 217 -14.76 -22.57 -12.34
CA ALA A 217 -15.94 -23.40 -12.10
C ALA A 217 -16.09 -23.83 -10.64
N ASP A 218 -15.00 -23.99 -9.90
CA ASP A 218 -15.03 -24.32 -8.47
C ASP A 218 -15.53 -23.13 -7.65
N VAL A 219 -15.14 -21.91 -8.02
CA VAL A 219 -15.59 -20.68 -7.33
C VAL A 219 -17.07 -20.39 -7.63
N VAL A 220 -17.49 -20.54 -8.89
CA VAL A 220 -18.88 -20.34 -9.32
C VAL A 220 -19.79 -21.45 -8.81
N GLY A 221 -19.33 -22.70 -8.87
CA GLY A 221 -20.06 -23.87 -8.37
C GLY A 221 -20.22 -23.86 -6.85
N GLN A 222 -19.28 -23.24 -6.14
CA GLN A 222 -19.35 -23.02 -4.71
C GLN A 222 -19.84 -21.60 -4.33
N ALA A 223 -20.73 -21.00 -5.12
CA ALA A 223 -21.32 -19.66 -4.91
C ALA A 223 -21.98 -19.40 -3.52
N GLY A 224 -22.00 -20.39 -2.62
CA GLY A 224 -22.28 -20.19 -1.19
C GLY A 224 -21.12 -19.61 -0.36
N PHE A 225 -19.86 -19.62 -0.85
CA PHE A 225 -18.71 -19.06 -0.13
C PHE A 225 -18.51 -17.56 -0.38
N LEU A 226 -18.89 -17.05 -1.55
CA LEU A 226 -18.81 -15.63 -1.84
C LEU A 226 -20.02 -14.93 -1.22
N ASP A 227 -19.78 -14.31 -0.07
CA ASP A 227 -20.80 -13.54 0.64
C ASP A 227 -21.13 -12.23 -0.10
N ASN A 228 -22.07 -12.32 -1.03
CA ASN A 228 -22.57 -11.18 -1.82
C ASN A 228 -23.57 -10.31 -1.05
N ARG A 229 -23.80 -10.53 0.25
CA ARG A 229 -24.83 -9.79 1.03
C ARG A 229 -24.53 -8.30 1.16
N ARG A 230 -23.29 -7.84 0.89
CA ARG A 230 -22.97 -6.40 0.76
C ARG A 230 -23.54 -5.75 -0.51
N ILE A 231 -23.97 -6.53 -1.50
CA ILE A 231 -24.61 -6.05 -2.74
C ILE A 231 -26.13 -5.96 -2.57
N GLN A 232 -26.73 -6.70 -1.62
CA GLN A 232 -28.17 -6.73 -1.34
C GLN A 232 -28.66 -5.58 -0.44
N ALA A 233 -28.13 -4.37 -0.60
CA ALA A 233 -28.73 -3.17 0.00
C ALA A 233 -29.89 -2.67 -0.88
N GLY A 234 -31.03 -3.38 -0.90
CA GLY A 234 -32.25 -2.82 -1.51
C GLY A 234 -33.34 -3.74 -2.07
N ASN A 235 -33.34 -5.07 -1.84
CA ASN A 235 -34.52 -5.87 -2.19
C ASN A 235 -35.40 -6.06 -0.94
N LEU A 236 -36.55 -5.39 -0.92
CA LEU A 236 -37.68 -5.78 -0.08
C LEU A 236 -38.41 -6.88 -0.86
N ASP A 237 -38.32 -8.13 -0.40
CA ASP A 237 -39.20 -9.18 -0.90
C ASP A 237 -40.63 -8.80 -0.48
N LEU A 238 -41.40 -8.31 -1.46
CA LEU A 238 -42.84 -8.15 -1.36
C LEU A 238 -43.47 -9.31 -2.13
N GLU A 239 -44.12 -10.17 -1.34
CA GLU A 239 -44.92 -11.37 -1.67
C GLU A 239 -44.15 -12.66 -1.99
#